data_AF-A0A6V7JRH7-F1
#
_entry.id   AF-A0A6V7JRH7-F1
#
_cell.length_a   1.000
_cell.length_b   1.000
_cell.length_c   1.000
_cell.angle_alpha   90.00
_cell.angle_beta   90.00
_cell.angle_gamma   90.00
#
_symmetry.space_group_name_H-M   'P 1'
#
loop_
_entity.id
_entity.type
_entity.pdbx_description
1 polymer ?
#
loop_
_entity_poly.entity_id
_entity_poly.type
_entity_poly.pdbx_seq_one_letter_code
_entity_poly.pdbx_strand_id
1 'polypeptide(L)'
;AYKHADGKKIDGRRVLVDVERARTVKGWLPRRLGGGLGGTRRGGPDVNIKHSGREDNERERERYRLEREREASGRGLERDR
;
A
#
# COMPACT_ATOMS: atom_id res chain seq x y z
N ALA A 1 7.82 -14.92 3.62
CA ALA A 1 7.21 -13.65 4.08
C ALA A 1 7.21 -12.59 2.98
N TYR A 2 8.36 -12.05 2.58
CA TYR A 2 8.48 -10.95 1.61
C TYR A 2 7.61 -11.07 0.34
N LYS A 3 7.55 -12.26 -0.29
CA LYS A 3 6.80 -12.47 -1.55
C LYS A 3 5.27 -12.53 -1.40
N HIS A 4 4.75 -12.81 -0.21
CA HIS A 4 3.34 -13.20 -0.04
C HIS A 4 2.62 -12.42 1.07
N ALA A 5 3.35 -11.74 1.95
CA ALA A 5 2.77 -11.02 3.09
C ALA A 5 2.57 -9.53 2.82
N ASP A 6 3.13 -9.00 1.73
CA ASP A 6 2.90 -7.61 1.35
C ASP A 6 1.42 -7.36 1.05
N GLY A 7 0.87 -6.28 1.63
CA GLY A 7 -0.54 -5.94 1.50
C GLY A 7 -1.50 -6.83 2.31
N LYS A 8 -0.99 -7.75 3.14
CA LYS A 8 -1.82 -8.56 4.07
C LYS A 8 -2.57 -7.64 5.02
N LYS A 9 -3.86 -7.91 5.24
CA LYS A 9 -4.67 -7.20 6.25
C LYS A 9 -4.37 -7.74 7.65
N ILE A 10 -4.02 -6.85 8.56
CA ILE A 10 -3.87 -7.08 10.00
C ILE A 10 -4.69 -5.97 10.68
N ASP A 11 -5.60 -6.33 11.58
CA ASP A 11 -6.51 -5.39 12.24
C ASP A 11 -7.25 -4.45 11.28
N GLY A 12 -7.70 -5.01 10.15
CA GLY A 12 -8.41 -4.27 9.09
C GLY A 12 -7.52 -3.34 8.25
N ARG A 13 -6.21 -3.29 8.50
CA ARG A 13 -5.26 -2.43 7.78
C ARG A 13 -4.27 -3.25 6.97
N ARG A 14 -4.02 -2.85 5.72
CA ARG A 14 -3.01 -3.47 4.86
C ARG A 14 -1.62 -3.03 5.31
N VAL A 15 -0.74 -3.98 5.57
CA VAL A 15 0.65 -3.69 5.97
C VAL A 15 1.61 -3.84 4.80
N LEU A 16 2.61 -2.96 4.74
CA LEU A 16 3.73 -3.07 3.80
C LEU A 16 4.78 -3.99 4.39
N VAL A 17 5.32 -4.91 3.60
CA VAL A 17 6.35 -5.86 4.03
C VAL A 17 7.62 -5.65 3.21
N ASP A 18 8.72 -5.29 3.86
CA ASP A 18 10.05 -5.15 3.24
C ASP A 18 11.08 -6.08 3.86
N VAL A 19 12.20 -6.22 3.15
CA VAL A 19 13.46 -6.65 3.75
C VAL A 19 14.06 -5.51 4.57
N GLU A 20 14.96 -5.84 5.48
CA GLU A 20 15.71 -4.85 6.23
C GLU A 20 16.77 -4.20 5.34
N ARG A 21 16.62 -2.91 5.02
CA ARG A 21 17.48 -2.20 4.06
C ARG A 21 18.67 -1.46 4.67
N ALA A 22 18.61 -1.13 5.96
CA ALA A 22 19.60 -0.26 6.59
C ALA A 22 21.01 -0.87 6.60
N ARG A 23 21.11 -2.20 6.70
CA ARG A 23 22.39 -2.93 6.71
C ARG A 23 22.68 -3.66 5.41
N THR A 24 21.70 -3.83 4.53
CA THR A 24 21.83 -4.67 3.32
C THR A 24 21.92 -3.90 2.01
N VAL A 25 21.41 -2.66 1.96
CA VAL A 25 21.39 -1.84 0.74
C VAL A 25 22.41 -0.72 0.84
N LYS A 26 23.43 -0.75 -0.04
CA LYS A 26 24.44 0.32 -0.11
C LYS A 26 23.79 1.67 -0.41
N GLY A 27 24.16 2.69 0.35
CA GLY A 27 23.64 4.06 0.18
C GLY A 27 22.21 4.28 0.67
N TRP A 28 21.63 3.31 1.39
CA TRP A 28 20.30 3.47 1.95
C TRP A 28 20.24 4.57 3.01
N LEU A 29 19.25 5.46 2.89
CA LEU A 29 18.89 6.45 3.90
C LEU A 29 17.42 6.30 4.28
N PRO A 30 17.05 6.39 5.58
CA PRO A 30 15.66 6.45 6.00
C PRO A 30 15.01 7.76 5.57
N ARG A 31 13.66 7.81 5.56
CA ARG A 31 12.89 8.98 5.10
C ARG A 31 13.24 10.27 5.85
N ARG A 32 13.51 10.19 7.16
CA ARG A 32 13.92 11.33 8.00
C ARG A 32 15.27 11.94 7.63
N LEU A 33 16.08 11.24 6.83
CA LEU A 33 17.37 11.72 6.30
C LEU A 33 17.30 11.97 4.79
N GLY A 34 16.11 12.20 4.23
CA GLY A 34 15.93 12.55 2.82
C GLY A 34 15.87 11.38 1.84
N GLY A 35 15.97 10.13 2.31
CA GLY A 35 15.81 8.93 1.49
C GLY A 35 14.41 8.29 1.62
N GLY A 36 14.40 6.98 1.87
CA GLY A 36 13.21 6.17 2.11
C GLY A 36 12.40 5.81 0.86
N LEU A 37 11.63 4.73 0.94
CA LEU A 37 10.69 4.30 -0.10
C LEU A 37 9.28 4.83 0.15
N GLY A 38 8.44 4.72 -0.88
CA GLY A 38 7.05 5.16 -0.85
C GLY A 38 6.85 6.54 -1.49
N GLY A 39 5.61 6.85 -1.87
CA GLY A 39 5.29 8.09 -2.60
C GLY A 39 3.96 8.72 -2.22
N THR A 40 3.38 8.32 -1.09
CA THR A 40 2.07 8.86 -0.64
C THR A 40 2.13 10.33 -0.22
N ARG A 41 3.34 10.87 0.02
CA ARG A 41 3.61 12.26 0.40
C ARG A 41 4.90 12.76 -0.28
N ARG A 42 4.88 12.88 -1.61
CA ARG A 42 5.96 13.48 -2.41
C ARG A 42 5.81 14.99 -2.53
N GLY A 43 4.58 15.51 -2.60
CA GLY A 43 4.31 16.94 -2.78
C GLY A 43 2.80 17.21 -2.80
N GLY A 44 2.34 17.97 -3.79
CA GLY A 44 0.91 18.22 -4.02
C GLY A 44 0.06 16.95 -4.24
N PRO A 45 -1.27 17.02 -4.11
CA PRO A 45 -2.17 15.87 -4.28
C PRO A 45 -2.07 15.19 -5.66
N ASP A 46 -1.66 15.95 -6.67
CA ASP A 46 -1.44 15.55 -8.06
C ASP A 46 -0.20 14.67 -8.24
N VAL A 47 0.84 14.86 -7.41
CA VAL A 47 2.08 14.07 -7.45
C VAL A 47 2.09 12.89 -6.46
N ASN A 48 1.13 12.85 -5.54
CA ASN A 48 1.08 11.83 -4.49
C ASN A 48 0.49 10.52 -5.00
N ILE A 49 1.19 9.42 -4.71
CA ILE A 49 0.72 8.07 -5.01
C ILE A 49 -0.46 7.76 -4.10
N LYS A 50 -1.63 7.50 -4.69
CA LYS A 50 -2.89 7.25 -3.95
C LYS A 50 -3.00 5.85 -3.34
N HIS A 51 -2.12 4.93 -3.72
CA HIS A 51 -2.06 3.58 -3.17
C HIS A 51 -0.81 3.43 -2.28
N SER A 52 -0.98 2.79 -1.12
CA SER A 52 0.14 2.39 -0.27
C SER A 52 0.77 1.14 -0.88
N GLY A 53 1.87 1.28 -1.62
CA GLY A 53 2.54 0.17 -2.28
C GLY A 53 4.02 0.42 -2.46
N ARG A 54 4.77 -0.66 -2.63
CA ARG A 54 6.19 -0.63 -3.03
C ARG A 54 6.26 -0.46 -4.55
N GLU A 55 5.90 0.74 -5.02
CA GLU A 55 5.81 1.12 -6.44
C GLU A 55 4.81 0.27 -7.28
N ASP A 56 4.45 0.81 -8.45
CA ASP A 56 3.24 0.50 -9.23
C ASP A 56 3.03 -0.99 -9.58
N ASN A 57 2.49 -1.77 -8.66
CA ASN A 57 2.06 -3.14 -8.94
C ASN A 57 0.62 -3.12 -9.47
N GLU A 58 0.47 -3.18 -10.79
CA GLU A 58 -0.82 -3.12 -11.48
C GLU A 58 -1.79 -4.21 -11.00
N ARG A 59 -1.29 -5.41 -10.65
CA ARG A 59 -2.09 -6.47 -10.01
C ARG A 59 -2.60 -6.08 -8.63
N GLU A 60 -1.80 -5.31 -7.87
CA GLU A 60 -2.21 -4.83 -6.56
C GLU A 60 -3.24 -3.71 -6.66
N ARG A 61 -3.10 -2.82 -7.65
CA ARG A 61 -4.13 -1.82 -7.99
C ARG A 61 -5.45 -2.47 -8.36
N GLU A 62 -5.42 -3.50 -9.21
CA GLU A 62 -6.61 -4.23 -9.63
C GLU A 62 -7.27 -4.95 -8.45
N ARG A 63 -6.48 -5.64 -7.62
CA ARG A 63 -7.01 -6.25 -6.38
C ARG A 63 -7.64 -5.22 -5.45
N TYR A 64 -7.00 -4.05 -5.27
CA TYR A 64 -7.53 -3.00 -4.42
C TYR A 64 -8.83 -2.39 -5.00
N ARG A 65 -8.92 -2.26 -6.33
CA ARG A 65 -10.15 -1.84 -7.00
C ARG A 65 -11.27 -2.85 -6.77
N LEU A 66 -11.02 -4.13 -7.04
CA LEU A 66 -11.99 -5.22 -6.86
C LEU A 66 -12.42 -5.37 -5.40
N GLU A 67 -11.50 -5.23 -4.45
CA GLU A 67 -11.80 -5.28 -3.02
C GLU A 67 -12.69 -4.11 -2.60
N ARG A 68 -12.40 -2.89 -3.07
CA ARG A 68 -13.24 -1.72 -2.83
C ARG A 68 -14.64 -1.89 -3.44
N GLU A 69 -14.75 -2.42 -4.65
CA GLU A 69 -16.04 -2.71 -5.31
C GLU A 69 -16.84 -3.76 -4.53
N ARG A 70 -16.18 -4.80 -4.02
CA ARG A 70 -16.80 -5.82 -3.16
C ARG A 70 -17.28 -5.24 -1.83
N GLU A 71 -16.49 -4.38 -1.19
CA GLU A 71 -16.87 -3.69 0.04
C GLU A 71 -18.01 -2.68 -0.18
N ALA A 72 -18.09 -2.06 -1.36
CA ALA A 72 -19.18 -1.15 -1.73
C ALA A 72 -20.49 -1.91 -2.01
N SER A 73 -20.41 -3.02 -2.75
CA SER A 73 -21.58 -3.87 -3.06
C SER A 73 -22.14 -4.59 -1.83
N GLY A 74 -21.29 -4.96 -0.86
CA GLY A 74 -21.72 -5.58 0.39
C GLY A 74 -22.54 -4.65 1.32
N ARG A 75 -22.44 -3.33 1.18
CA ARG A 75 -23.19 -2.34 1.99
C ARG A 75 -24.55 -1.96 1.41
N GLY A 76 -24.88 -2.41 0.20
CA GLY A 76 -26.13 -2.07 -0.48
C GLY A 76 -27.32 -2.97 -0.13
N LEU A 77 -27.08 -4.13 0.51
CA LEU A 77 -28.12 -5.15 0.73
C LEU A 77 -28.74 -5.14 2.14
N GLU A 78 -28.34 -4.21 3.01
CA GLU A 78 -28.83 -4.15 4.41
C GLU A 78 -29.89 -3.05 4.63
N ARG A 79 -30.29 -2.30 3.59
CA ARG A 79 -31.25 -1.19 3.71
C ARG A 79 -32.69 -1.50 3.31
N ASP A 80 -32.98 -2.73 2.87
CA ASP A 80 -34.31 -3.18 2.44
C ASP A 80 -34.77 -4.43 3.20
N ARG A 81 -34.88 -4.35 4.52
CA ARG A 81 -35.72 -5.29 5.29
C ARG A 81 -36.39 -4.58 6.46
#